data_AF-A0A8X6XNK3-F1
#
_entry.id   AF-A0A8X6XNK3-F1
#
_cell.length_a   1.000
_cell.length_b   1.000
_cell.length_c   1.000
_cell.angle_alpha   90.00
_cell.angle_beta   90.00
_cell.angle_gamma   90.00
#
_symmetry.space_group_name_H-M   'P 1'
#
loop_
_entity.id
_entity.type
_entity.pdbx_description
1 polymer ?
#
loop_
_entity_poly.entity_id
_entity_poly.type
_entity_poly.pdbx_seq_one_letter_code
_entity_poly.pdbx_strand_id
1 'polypeptide(L)'
;MHLKISEKCLQNYDLDPAHLITSPSLAWQACLKMSQQPLELFTSIDMHLFIEKGIRGGISTICKRYARANNRYLENYDPSSPYKYSIHLDANNLYGWVMSQVLLYGDFKWISPDAFNKEQILSIHENSEVGYIFEVDFDYPTALHNLHNDYPLAPEKLLI
;
A
#
# COMPACT_ATOMS: atom_id res chain seq x y z
N MET A 1 -21.81 -12.32 22.36
CA MET A 1 -20.94 -11.78 21.29
C MET A 1 -20.20 -12.89 20.56
N HIS A 2 -19.54 -13.83 21.27
CA HIS A 2 -18.79 -14.95 20.66
C HIS A 2 -19.59 -15.87 19.73
N LEU A 3 -20.80 -16.30 20.12
CA LEU A 3 -21.63 -17.20 19.29
C LEU A 3 -21.97 -16.59 17.91
N LYS A 4 -22.29 -15.29 17.87
CA LYS A 4 -22.63 -14.59 16.62
C LYS A 4 -21.44 -14.45 15.66
N ILE A 5 -20.21 -14.43 16.16
CA ILE A 5 -19.01 -14.36 15.32
C ILE A 5 -18.73 -15.75 14.74
N SER A 6 -18.75 -16.79 15.58
CA SER A 6 -18.54 -18.17 15.12
C SER A 6 -19.59 -18.60 14.08
N GLU A 7 -20.87 -18.32 14.33
CA GLU A 7 -21.95 -18.58 13.36
C GLU A 7 -21.69 -17.89 12.01
N LYS A 8 -21.30 -16.62 12.01
CA LYS A 8 -21.01 -15.88 10.77
C LYS A 8 -19.76 -16.40 10.06
N CYS A 9 -18.71 -16.75 10.78
CA CYS A 9 -17.48 -17.28 10.18
C CYS A 9 -17.70 -18.66 9.57
N LEU A 10 -18.47 -19.52 10.24
CA LEU A 10 -18.88 -20.81 9.70
C LEU A 10 -19.76 -20.64 8.45
N GLN A 11 -20.73 -19.72 8.48
CA GLN A 11 -21.61 -19.47 7.34
C GLN A 11 -20.87 -18.91 6.10
N ASN A 12 -19.94 -17.98 6.29
CA ASN A 12 -19.29 -17.29 5.17
C ASN A 12 -17.99 -17.96 4.71
N TYR A 13 -17.24 -18.57 5.62
CA TYR A 13 -15.88 -19.07 5.36
C TYR A 13 -15.74 -20.56 5.67
N ASP A 14 -16.75 -21.18 6.32
CA ASP A 14 -16.66 -22.54 6.83
C ASP A 14 -15.40 -22.72 7.72
N LEU A 15 -15.17 -21.73 8.58
CA LEU A 15 -14.09 -21.70 9.57
C LEU A 15 -14.68 -21.38 10.93
N ASP A 16 -14.34 -22.18 11.95
CA ASP A 16 -14.67 -21.84 13.32
C ASP A 16 -13.51 -21.04 13.97
N PRO A 17 -13.74 -19.77 14.33
CA PRO A 17 -12.73 -18.91 14.94
C PRO A 17 -12.21 -19.46 16.28
N ALA A 18 -12.92 -20.38 16.95
CA ALA A 18 -12.43 -21.01 18.18
C ALA A 18 -11.15 -21.84 17.97
N HIS A 19 -10.87 -22.29 16.73
CA HIS A 19 -9.64 -23.01 16.38
C HIS A 19 -8.47 -22.08 16.05
N LEU A 20 -8.64 -20.77 16.15
CA LEU A 20 -7.67 -19.78 15.70
C LEU A 20 -7.25 -18.86 16.84
N ILE A 21 -5.94 -18.64 16.94
CA ILE A 21 -5.34 -17.87 18.04
C ILE A 21 -5.63 -16.37 17.89
N THR A 22 -5.74 -15.87 16.66
CA THR A 22 -5.89 -14.44 16.38
C THR A 22 -6.83 -14.14 15.21
N SER A 23 -7.38 -12.93 15.17
CA SER A 23 -8.21 -12.46 14.05
C SER A 23 -7.46 -12.41 12.71
N PRO A 24 -6.18 -11.99 12.64
CA PRO A 24 -5.38 -12.12 11.41
C PRO A 24 -5.25 -13.56 10.91
N SER A 25 -5.08 -14.54 11.81
CA SER A 25 -5.04 -15.96 11.41
C SER A 25 -6.35 -16.40 10.76
N LEU A 26 -7.49 -15.95 11.28
CA LEU A 26 -8.81 -16.16 10.66
C LEU A 26 -8.92 -15.50 9.29
N ALA A 27 -8.56 -14.22 9.18
CA ALA A 27 -8.62 -13.50 7.92
C ALA A 27 -7.73 -14.15 6.85
N TRP A 28 -6.52 -14.58 7.23
CA TRP A 28 -5.58 -15.27 6.35
C TRP A 28 -6.12 -16.62 5.86
N GLN A 29 -6.61 -17.47 6.76
CA GLN A 29 -7.17 -18.76 6.37
C GLN A 29 -8.45 -18.61 5.53
N ALA A 30 -9.32 -17.65 5.87
CA ALA A 30 -10.50 -17.35 5.07
C ALA A 30 -10.09 -16.92 3.65
N CYS A 31 -9.10 -16.01 3.53
CA CYS A 31 -8.57 -15.55 2.25
C CYS A 31 -8.05 -16.72 1.40
N LEU A 32 -7.19 -17.58 1.95
CA LEU A 32 -6.65 -18.74 1.23
C LEU A 32 -7.74 -19.74 0.82
N LYS A 33 -8.70 -20.01 1.72
CA LYS A 33 -9.80 -20.94 1.45
C LYS A 33 -10.73 -20.42 0.36
N MET A 34 -11.02 -19.12 0.35
CA MET A 34 -11.90 -18.49 -0.64
C MET A 34 -11.22 -18.31 -1.99
N SER A 35 -9.96 -17.87 -2.00
CA SER A 35 -9.21 -17.65 -3.24
C SER A 35 -8.73 -18.94 -3.90
N GLN A 36 -8.47 -19.98 -3.09
CA GLN A 36 -7.85 -21.24 -3.54
C GLN A 36 -6.51 -21.04 -4.27
N GLN A 37 -5.88 -19.87 -4.08
CA GLN A 37 -4.67 -19.52 -4.77
C GLN A 37 -3.47 -20.17 -4.09
N PRO A 38 -2.67 -21.00 -4.78
CA PRO A 38 -1.42 -21.48 -4.24
C PRO A 38 -0.43 -20.31 -4.16
N LEU A 39 0.04 -20.01 -2.96
CA LEU A 39 1.10 -19.03 -2.75
C LEU A 39 2.44 -19.74 -2.73
N GLU A 40 3.35 -19.31 -3.60
CA GLU A 40 4.73 -19.76 -3.57
C GLU A 40 5.49 -19.06 -2.45
N LEU A 41 6.39 -19.80 -1.80
CA LEU A 41 7.30 -19.24 -0.81
C LEU A 41 8.63 -18.90 -1.48
N PHE A 42 9.26 -17.81 -1.05
CA PHE A 42 10.64 -17.53 -1.45
C PHE A 42 11.56 -18.65 -0.97
N THR A 43 12.35 -19.19 -1.90
CA THR A 43 13.33 -20.26 -1.63
C THR A 43 14.75 -19.73 -1.41
N SER A 44 15.00 -18.47 -1.77
CA SER A 44 16.27 -17.78 -1.58
C SER A 44 16.18 -16.75 -0.45
N ILE A 45 17.16 -16.75 0.43
CA ILE A 45 17.30 -15.72 1.48
C ILE A 45 17.50 -14.33 0.86
N ASP A 46 18.21 -14.24 -0.27
CA ASP A 46 18.47 -12.96 -0.92
C ASP A 46 17.19 -12.34 -1.47
N MET A 47 16.29 -13.15 -2.05
CA MET A 47 14.96 -12.69 -2.46
C MET A 47 14.15 -12.19 -1.26
N HIS A 48 14.19 -12.94 -0.16
CA HIS A 48 13.48 -12.55 1.05
C HIS A 48 13.96 -11.19 1.58
N LEU A 49 15.28 -11.03 1.74
CA LEU A 49 15.89 -9.79 2.20
C LEU A 49 15.65 -8.62 1.24
N PHE A 50 15.67 -8.88 -0.07
CA PHE A 50 15.36 -7.88 -1.09
C PHE A 50 13.93 -7.33 -0.94
N ILE A 51 12.95 -8.23 -0.80
CA ILE A 51 11.55 -7.85 -0.61
C ILE A 51 11.37 -7.15 0.75
N GLU A 52 11.95 -7.67 1.84
CA GLU A 52 11.88 -7.02 3.15
C GLU A 52 12.47 -5.60 3.14
N LYS A 53 13.60 -5.38 2.43
CA LYS A 53 14.20 -4.06 2.23
C LYS A 53 13.24 -3.12 1.48
N GLY A 54 12.36 -3.64 0.63
CA GLY A 54 11.35 -2.88 -0.11
C GLY A 54 10.06 -2.59 0.67
N ILE A 55 9.73 -3.37 1.71
CA ILE A 55 8.48 -3.19 2.47
C ILE A 55 8.47 -1.84 3.20
N ARG A 56 7.36 -1.10 3.05
CA ARG A 56 7.10 0.18 3.73
C ARG A 56 5.74 0.14 4.43
N GLY A 57 5.62 0.91 5.50
CA GLY A 57 4.33 1.16 6.16
C GLY A 57 3.50 2.20 5.43
N GLY A 58 2.41 2.64 6.07
CA GLY A 58 1.62 3.76 5.59
C GLY A 58 2.41 5.07 5.58
N ILE A 59 2.17 5.89 4.56
CA ILE A 59 2.79 7.21 4.45
C ILE A 59 2.08 8.15 5.43
N SER A 60 2.85 8.74 6.35
CA SER A 60 2.37 9.76 7.28
C SER A 60 3.30 10.96 7.21
N THR A 61 2.80 12.08 6.69
CA THR A 61 3.59 13.29 6.47
C THR A 61 2.79 14.54 6.83
N ILE A 62 3.49 15.57 7.31
CA ILE A 62 2.94 16.90 7.59
C ILE A 62 3.70 17.91 6.72
N CYS A 63 3.12 18.28 5.59
CA CYS A 63 3.75 19.20 4.63
C CYS A 63 3.59 20.67 5.06
N LYS A 64 2.56 20.96 5.88
CA LYS A 64 2.27 22.29 6.42
C LYS A 64 2.01 22.24 7.91
N ARG A 65 2.89 22.88 8.69
CA ARG A 65 2.84 22.90 10.16
C ARG A 65 1.57 23.54 10.73
N TYR A 66 1.01 24.55 10.05
CA TYR A 66 -0.18 25.25 10.50
C TYR A 66 -1.05 25.71 9.33
N ALA A 67 -2.33 25.39 9.38
CA ALA A 67 -3.35 25.90 8.48
C ALA A 67 -4.59 26.28 9.29
N ARG A 68 -5.20 27.41 8.94
CA ARG A 68 -6.45 27.88 9.53
C ARG A 68 -7.44 28.16 8.41
N ALA A 69 -8.62 27.56 8.52
CA ALA A 69 -9.73 27.86 7.63
C ALA A 69 -10.27 29.28 7.92
N ASN A 70 -10.77 29.95 6.89
CA ASN A 70 -11.43 31.24 6.97
C ASN A 70 -12.63 31.20 6.03
N ASN A 71 -13.80 30.86 6.53
CA ASN A 71 -15.00 30.82 5.70
C ASN A 71 -16.22 31.22 6.53
N ARG A 72 -17.29 31.63 5.83
CA ARG A 72 -18.51 32.21 6.41
C ARG A 72 -19.26 31.32 7.42
N TYR A 73 -18.91 30.04 7.52
CA TYR A 73 -19.53 29.09 8.44
C TYR A 73 -18.82 29.02 9.80
N LEU A 74 -17.72 29.75 9.99
CA LEU A 74 -16.94 29.78 11.23
C LEU A 74 -17.25 31.04 12.06
N GLU A 75 -17.34 30.89 13.38
CA GLU A 75 -17.63 32.00 14.31
C GLU A 75 -16.60 33.14 14.25
N ASN A 76 -15.35 32.82 13.91
CA ASN A 76 -14.23 33.74 13.82
C ASN A 76 -13.88 34.14 12.37
N TYR A 77 -14.86 34.08 11.48
CA TYR A 77 -14.72 34.50 10.09
C TYR A 77 -14.30 35.97 9.99
N ASP A 78 -13.25 36.22 9.23
CA ASP A 78 -12.76 37.57 8.93
C ASP A 78 -13.04 37.90 7.45
N PRO A 79 -13.96 38.83 7.16
CA PRO A 79 -14.28 39.23 5.78
C PRO A 79 -13.16 40.01 5.10
N SER A 80 -12.16 40.50 5.83
CA SER A 80 -10.98 41.16 5.25
C SER A 80 -9.91 40.19 4.77
N SER A 81 -9.99 38.92 5.21
CA SER A 81 -9.06 37.86 4.85
C SER A 81 -9.60 36.97 3.71
N PRO A 82 -8.73 36.35 2.89
CA PRO A 82 -9.18 35.45 1.81
C PRO A 82 -9.94 34.23 2.34
N TYR A 83 -10.91 33.73 1.56
CA TYR A 83 -11.63 32.51 1.87
C TYR A 83 -10.70 31.28 1.86
N LYS A 84 -10.77 30.46 2.89
CA LYS A 84 -10.02 29.21 3.05
C LYS A 84 -10.92 28.12 3.62
N TYR A 85 -11.00 27.01 2.90
CA TYR A 85 -11.70 25.79 3.33
C TYR A 85 -10.67 24.71 3.64
N SER A 86 -11.03 23.79 4.54
CA SER A 86 -10.26 22.58 4.81
C SER A 86 -11.15 21.39 4.51
N ILE A 87 -10.61 20.41 3.80
CA ILE A 87 -11.29 19.16 3.50
C ILE A 87 -10.51 18.02 4.14
N HIS A 88 -11.24 17.04 4.67
CA HIS A 88 -10.67 15.78 5.11
C HIS A 88 -11.21 14.68 4.20
N LEU A 89 -10.30 13.95 3.58
CA LEU A 89 -10.61 12.85 2.67
C LEU A 89 -10.04 11.58 3.27
N ASP A 90 -10.85 10.53 3.32
CA ASP A 90 -10.45 9.21 3.79
C ASP A 90 -10.89 8.17 2.75
N ALA A 91 -9.99 7.24 2.44
CA ALA A 91 -10.26 6.17 1.49
C ALA A 91 -10.90 4.98 2.21
N ASN A 92 -12.16 4.69 1.87
CA ASN A 92 -12.87 3.53 2.40
C ASN A 92 -12.15 2.22 2.03
N ASN A 93 -11.62 1.51 3.03
CA ASN A 93 -10.95 0.21 2.88
C ASN A 93 -9.78 0.23 1.86
N LEU A 94 -8.86 1.19 2.02
CA LEU A 94 -7.70 1.35 1.12
C LEU A 94 -6.94 0.04 0.88
N TYR A 95 -6.53 -0.66 1.94
CA TYR A 95 -5.80 -1.93 1.80
C TYR A 95 -6.62 -3.02 1.13
N GLY A 96 -7.92 -3.13 1.42
CA GLY A 96 -8.78 -4.11 0.74
C GLY A 96 -8.93 -3.83 -0.75
N TRP A 97 -8.99 -2.54 -1.14
CA TRP A 97 -8.96 -2.16 -2.56
C TRP A 97 -7.64 -2.52 -3.24
N VAL A 98 -6.50 -2.26 -2.58
CA VAL A 98 -5.16 -2.66 -3.08
C VAL A 98 -5.05 -4.18 -3.19
N MET A 99 -5.57 -4.92 -2.21
CA MET A 99 -5.62 -6.39 -2.23
C MET A 99 -6.51 -6.97 -3.33
N SER A 100 -7.35 -6.14 -3.96
CA SER A 100 -8.19 -6.54 -5.09
C SER A 100 -7.52 -6.26 -6.45
N GLN A 101 -6.32 -5.67 -6.45
CA GLN A 101 -5.52 -5.46 -7.66
C GLN A 101 -4.69 -6.71 -8.00
N VAL A 102 -3.98 -6.67 -9.14
CA VAL A 102 -3.04 -7.74 -9.51
C VAL A 102 -1.88 -7.78 -8.51
N LEU A 103 -1.66 -8.94 -7.89
CA LEU A 103 -0.61 -9.16 -6.90
C LEU A 103 0.27 -10.34 -7.30
N LEU A 104 1.55 -10.27 -6.91
CA LEU A 104 2.50 -11.36 -7.10
C LEU A 104 2.22 -12.50 -6.12
N TYR A 105 2.10 -13.72 -6.62
CA TYR A 105 1.82 -14.90 -5.80
C TYR A 105 2.73 -16.11 -6.07
N GLY A 106 3.54 -16.10 -7.14
CA GLY A 106 4.46 -17.18 -7.46
C GLY A 106 5.25 -16.99 -8.75
N ASP A 107 5.95 -18.06 -9.14
CA ASP A 107 7.00 -18.15 -10.15
C ASP A 107 8.14 -17.15 -9.96
N PHE A 108 8.58 -16.99 -8.70
CA PHE A 108 9.57 -15.98 -8.34
C PHE A 108 10.96 -16.33 -8.89
N LYS A 109 11.50 -15.47 -9.76
CA LYS A 109 12.78 -15.67 -10.42
C LYS A 109 13.59 -14.39 -10.44
N TRP A 110 14.90 -14.54 -10.25
CA TRP A 110 15.85 -13.49 -10.60
C TRP A 110 15.96 -13.41 -12.13
N ILE A 111 15.99 -12.18 -12.64
CA ILE A 111 16.21 -11.89 -14.05
C ILE A 111 17.53 -11.12 -14.17
N SER A 112 18.28 -11.37 -15.24
CA SER A 112 19.51 -10.62 -15.50
C SER A 112 19.22 -9.12 -15.59
N PRO A 113 20.02 -8.24 -14.96
CA PRO A 113 19.87 -6.79 -15.10
C PRO A 113 19.88 -6.30 -16.55
N ASP A 114 20.61 -6.99 -17.43
CA ASP A 114 20.73 -6.64 -18.85
C ASP A 114 19.48 -7.00 -19.68
N ALA A 115 18.48 -7.65 -19.09
CA ALA A 115 17.26 -8.05 -19.79
C ALA A 115 16.35 -6.87 -20.13
N PHE A 116 16.50 -5.74 -19.42
CA PHE A 116 15.63 -4.57 -19.56
C PHE A 116 16.45 -3.29 -19.73
N ASN A 117 16.00 -2.44 -20.64
CA ASN A 117 16.38 -1.03 -20.69
C ASN A 117 15.28 -0.13 -20.10
N LYS A 118 15.61 1.16 -19.95
CA LYS A 118 14.71 2.16 -19.36
C LYS A 118 13.36 2.23 -20.07
N GLU A 119 13.36 2.26 -21.41
CA GLU A 119 12.15 2.37 -22.21
C GLU A 119 11.23 1.15 -22.02
N GLN A 120 11.83 -0.05 -21.95
CA GLN A 120 11.09 -1.27 -21.68
C GLN A 120 10.45 -1.23 -20.29
N ILE A 121 11.20 -0.84 -19.25
CA ILE A 121 10.67 -0.73 -17.87
C ILE A 121 9.47 0.22 -17.83
N LEU A 122 9.60 1.40 -18.46
CA LEU A 122 8.53 2.41 -18.48
C LEU A 122 7.32 2.01 -19.33
N SER A 123 7.44 0.99 -20.18
CA SER A 123 6.36 0.48 -21.04
C SER A 123 5.56 -0.68 -20.44
N ILE A 124 6.00 -1.22 -19.30
CA ILE A 124 5.30 -2.32 -18.62
C ILE A 124 3.94 -1.82 -18.13
N HIS A 125 2.89 -2.53 -18.51
CA HIS A 125 1.53 -2.23 -18.09
C HIS A 125 1.28 -2.72 -16.66
N GLU A 126 0.56 -1.95 -15.85
CA GLU A 126 0.27 -2.27 -14.44
C GLU A 126 -0.51 -3.59 -14.24
N ASN A 127 -1.33 -3.97 -15.23
CA ASN A 127 -2.12 -5.21 -15.21
C ASN A 127 -1.51 -6.31 -16.10
N SER A 128 -0.19 -6.32 -16.28
CA SER A 128 0.49 -7.41 -16.97
C SER A 128 0.37 -8.73 -16.20
N GLU A 129 0.37 -9.85 -16.93
CA GLU A 129 0.34 -11.19 -16.35
C GLU A 129 1.61 -11.48 -15.52
N VAL A 130 2.75 -10.92 -15.94
CA VAL A 130 4.03 -11.00 -15.23
C VAL A 130 4.31 -9.64 -14.58
N GLY A 131 4.53 -9.64 -13.27
CA GLY A 131 4.96 -8.46 -12.53
C GLY A 131 6.47 -8.45 -12.30
N TYR A 132 7.03 -7.27 -12.14
CA TYR A 132 8.47 -7.05 -11.97
C TYR A 132 8.74 -6.13 -10.78
N ILE A 133 9.81 -6.41 -10.05
CA ILE A 133 10.32 -5.55 -8.98
C ILE A 133 11.74 -5.19 -9.35
N PHE A 134 12.05 -3.89 -9.38
CA PHE A 134 13.35 -3.39 -9.77
C PHE A 134 14.01 -2.65 -8.59
N GLU A 135 15.31 -2.85 -8.42
CA GLU A 135 16.18 -1.95 -7.67
C GLU A 135 16.92 -1.10 -8.69
N VAL A 136 16.71 0.21 -8.62
CA VAL A 136 17.21 1.17 -9.61
C VAL A 136 17.76 2.39 -8.90
N ASP A 137 18.79 2.97 -9.49
CA ASP A 137 19.18 4.35 -9.25
C ASP A 137 18.39 5.26 -10.19
N PHE A 138 17.91 6.40 -9.68
CA PHE A 138 17.23 7.39 -10.51
C PHE A 138 17.70 8.80 -10.17
N ASP A 139 17.84 9.62 -11.21
CA ASP A 139 18.06 11.05 -11.07
C ASP A 139 16.73 11.73 -10.72
N TYR A 140 16.76 12.63 -9.74
CA TYR A 140 15.60 13.41 -9.33
C TYR A 140 15.76 14.89 -9.68
N PRO A 141 15.22 15.35 -10.84
CA PRO A 141 15.47 16.69 -11.36
C PRO A 141 15.08 17.80 -10.38
N THR A 142 15.96 18.80 -10.20
CA THR A 142 15.73 19.95 -9.31
C THR A 142 14.45 20.70 -9.62
N ALA A 143 14.04 20.74 -10.89
CA ALA A 143 12.80 21.40 -11.31
C ALA A 143 11.54 20.79 -10.65
N LEU A 144 11.58 19.53 -10.21
CA LEU A 144 10.44 18.83 -9.59
C LEU A 144 10.38 19.01 -8.07
N HIS A 145 11.45 19.50 -7.44
CA HIS A 145 11.57 19.53 -5.97
C HIS A 145 10.46 20.36 -5.32
N ASN A 146 10.17 21.54 -5.88
CA ASN A 146 9.09 22.40 -5.37
C ASN A 146 7.71 21.81 -5.65
N LEU A 147 7.53 21.15 -6.80
CA LEU A 147 6.24 20.57 -7.21
C LEU A 147 5.85 19.40 -6.31
N HIS A 148 6.81 18.56 -5.93
CA HIS A 148 6.59 17.38 -5.12
C HIS A 148 6.87 17.61 -3.62
N ASN A 149 6.98 18.86 -3.19
CA ASN A 149 7.29 19.20 -1.79
C ASN A 149 6.21 18.70 -0.82
N ASP A 150 4.98 18.56 -1.29
CA ASP A 150 3.85 18.05 -0.48
C ASP A 150 3.73 16.52 -0.48
N TYR A 151 4.54 15.81 -1.28
CA TYR A 151 4.50 14.36 -1.34
C TYR A 151 5.87 13.79 -1.76
N PRO A 152 6.75 13.46 -0.80
CA PRO A 152 8.07 12.93 -1.12
C PRO A 152 7.94 11.55 -1.79
N LEU A 153 8.44 11.44 -3.01
CA LEU A 153 8.47 10.20 -3.78
C LEU A 153 9.67 9.35 -3.35
N ALA A 154 9.52 8.02 -3.46
CA ALA A 154 10.56 7.02 -3.18
C ALA A 154 11.22 7.13 -1.78
N PRO A 155 10.45 7.06 -0.68
CA PRO A 155 11.02 7.08 0.65
C PRO A 155 11.90 5.85 0.94
N GLU A 156 13.12 6.08 1.39
CA GLU A 156 14.05 5.03 1.80
C GLU A 156 14.06 4.84 3.32
N LYS A 157 14.21 3.59 3.76
CA LYS A 157 14.42 3.27 5.17
C LYS A 157 15.86 3.57 5.55
N LEU A 158 16.09 4.67 6.26
CA LEU A 158 17.41 4.97 6.83
C LEU A 158 17.63 4.12 8.09
N LEU A 159 18.74 3.39 8.13
CA LEU A 159 19.26 2.81 9.37
C LEU A 159 19.95 3.95 10.12
N ILE A 160 19.38 4.38 11.25
CA ILE A 160 19.95 5.38 12.16
C ILE A 160 20.61 4.66 13.32
#